data_AF-A0A131YPE3-F1
#
_entry.id   AF-A0A131YPE3-F1
#
_cell.length_a   1.000
_cell.length_b   1.000
_cell.length_c   1.000
_cell.angle_alpha   90.00
_cell.angle_beta   90.00
_cell.angle_gamma   90.00
#
_symmetry.space_group_name_H-M   'P 1'
#
loop_
_entity.id
_entity.type
_entity.pdbx_description
1 polymer ?
#
loop_
_entity_poly.entity_id
_entity_poly.type
_entity_poly.pdbx_seq_one_letter_code
_entity_poly.pdbx_strand_id
1 'polypeptide(L)'
;MNIHAGRSEQVPNMTFRLPAKIKRHHASLLHRIRLGVAFTRRYAHLIGRVDSPNCERCPVVETLTHLLCDCPLYVSQRKMLVSTLAGIGVNTLSETNILSAMSDQTASRTATRALIDFMKNTGLDSRL
;
A
#
# COMPACT_ATOMS: atom_id res chain seq x y z
N MET A 1 34.32 -7.68 30.60
CA MET A 1 34.15 -7.63 29.13
C MET A 1 32.67 -7.35 28.85
N ASN A 2 32.31 -6.08 28.72
CA ASN A 2 30.96 -5.63 28.41
C ASN A 2 30.84 -5.40 26.90
N ILE A 3 29.90 -6.06 26.25
CA ILE A 3 29.44 -5.64 24.91
C ILE A 3 27.93 -5.45 25.02
N HIS A 4 27.53 -4.18 25.13
CA HIS A 4 26.18 -3.73 24.81
C HIS A 4 26.03 -3.68 23.29
N ALA A 5 24.99 -4.33 22.77
CA ALA A 5 24.43 -3.99 21.47
C ALA A 5 22.91 -4.12 21.56
N GLY A 6 22.31 -3.18 22.27
CA GLY A 6 20.86 -2.97 22.25
C GLY A 6 20.45 -2.56 20.84
N ARG A 7 19.68 -3.42 20.17
CA ARG A 7 18.90 -3.02 18.99
C ARG A 7 18.03 -1.85 19.42
N SER A 8 18.21 -0.71 18.75
CA SER A 8 17.29 0.42 18.82
C SER A 8 16.00 -0.04 18.13
N GLU A 9 15.11 -0.69 18.87
CA GLU A 9 13.71 -0.87 18.47
C GLU A 9 13.05 0.50 18.52
N GLN A 10 13.19 1.26 17.42
CA GLN A 10 12.30 2.36 17.14
C GLN A 10 10.92 1.76 16.91
N VAL A 11 10.13 1.64 17.98
CA VAL A 11 8.71 1.36 17.88
C VAL A 11 8.11 2.57 17.16
N PRO A 12 7.69 2.47 15.88
CA PRO A 12 7.09 3.61 15.22
C PRO A 12 5.81 3.91 15.99
N ASN A 13 5.62 5.17 16.38
CA ASN A 13 4.36 5.63 16.95
C ASN A 13 3.26 5.47 15.90
N MET A 14 2.70 4.26 15.81
CA MET A 14 1.67 3.81 14.87
C MET A 14 0.30 4.32 15.31
N THR A 15 0.14 5.64 15.46
CA THR A 15 -1.20 6.22 15.62
C THR A 15 -1.89 6.33 14.26
N PHE A 16 -2.15 5.17 13.63
CA PHE A 16 -2.99 5.13 12.44
C PHE A 16 -4.45 5.27 12.83
N ARG A 17 -5.04 6.44 12.53
CA ARG A 17 -6.47 6.65 12.67
C ARG A 17 -7.17 6.29 11.38
N LEU A 18 -7.78 5.11 11.35
CA LEU A 18 -8.74 4.74 10.31
C LEU A 18 -9.92 5.74 10.33
N PRO A 19 -10.35 6.26 9.16
CA PRO A 19 -11.62 6.95 9.05
C PRO A 19 -12.77 6.12 9.66
N ALA A 20 -13.61 6.76 10.48
CA ALA A 20 -14.68 6.10 11.25
C ALA A 20 -15.73 5.32 10.43
N LYS A 21 -15.77 5.49 9.10
CA LYS A 21 -16.72 4.82 8.19
C LYS A 21 -16.07 3.83 7.21
N ILE A 22 -14.89 3.30 7.53
CA ILE A 22 -14.24 2.27 6.71
C ILE A 22 -14.86 0.89 6.98
N LYS A 23 -15.22 0.17 5.90
CA LYS A 23 -15.60 -1.25 5.99
C LYS A 23 -14.44 -2.07 6.55
N ARG A 24 -14.74 -3.05 7.41
CA ARG A 24 -13.73 -3.89 8.09
C ARG A 24 -12.68 -4.49 7.14
N HIS A 25 -13.10 -4.98 5.97
CA HIS A 25 -12.17 -5.58 5.00
C HIS A 25 -11.13 -4.57 4.48
N HIS A 26 -11.52 -3.33 4.18
CA HIS A 26 -10.59 -2.28 3.76
C HIS A 26 -9.62 -1.92 4.88
N ALA A 27 -10.06 -1.88 6.14
CA ALA A 27 -9.17 -1.65 7.27
C ALA A 27 -8.09 -2.75 7.38
N SER A 28 -8.49 -4.01 7.25
CA SER A 28 -7.56 -5.15 7.24
C SER A 28 -6.57 -5.08 6.08
N LEU A 29 -7.03 -4.72 4.87
CA LEU A 29 -6.17 -4.52 3.71
C LEU A 29 -5.14 -3.41 3.94
N LEU A 30 -5.58 -2.23 4.40
CA LEU A 30 -4.67 -1.12 4.68
C LEU A 30 -3.64 -1.47 5.75
N HIS A 31 -4.02 -2.27 6.75
CA HIS A 31 -3.09 -2.77 7.75
C HIS A 31 -2.05 -3.72 7.13
N ARG A 32 -2.47 -4.68 6.30
CA ARG A 32 -1.55 -5.57 5.57
C ARG A 32 -0.60 -4.80 4.65
N ILE A 33 -1.12 -3.81 3.93
CA ILE A 33 -0.32 -2.91 3.06
C ILE A 33 0.78 -2.22 3.88
N ARG A 34 0.44 -1.63 5.04
CA ARG A 34 1.43 -0.97 5.90
C ARG A 34 2.50 -1.90 6.43
N LEU A 35 2.12 -3.13 6.74
CA LEU A 35 3.05 -4.15 7.24
C LEU A 35 3.87 -4.79 6.11
N GLY A 36 3.62 -4.46 4.84
CA GLY A 36 4.27 -5.09 3.69
C GLY A 36 3.86 -6.55 3.45
N VAL A 37 2.72 -6.97 4.01
CA VAL A 37 2.19 -8.34 3.96
C VAL A 37 0.84 -8.43 3.23
N ALA A 38 0.52 -7.45 2.39
CA ALA A 38 -0.60 -7.56 1.46
C ALA A 38 -0.37 -8.74 0.51
N PHE A 39 -1.44 -9.46 0.16
CA PHE A 39 -1.37 -10.69 -0.64
C PHE A 39 -1.12 -10.43 -2.14
N THR A 40 -0.12 -9.61 -2.44
CA THR A 40 0.49 -9.50 -3.77
C THR A 40 0.97 -10.87 -4.22
N ARG A 41 1.01 -11.15 -5.53
CA ARG A 41 1.44 -12.47 -6.02
C ARG A 41 2.87 -12.81 -5.61
N ARG A 42 3.77 -11.83 -5.48
CA ARG A 42 5.09 -12.03 -4.86
C ARG A 42 4.97 -12.62 -3.45
N TYR A 43 4.16 -12.00 -2.58
CA TYR A 43 4.00 -12.48 -1.20
C TYR A 43 3.23 -13.80 -1.16
N ALA A 44 2.19 -13.97 -1.97
CA ALA A 44 1.43 -15.20 -2.07
C ALA A 44 2.29 -16.38 -2.54
N HIS A 45 3.21 -16.16 -3.49
CA HIS A 45 4.16 -17.16 -3.95
C HIS A 45 5.16 -17.53 -2.84
N LEU A 46 5.66 -16.53 -2.11
CA LEU A 46 6.56 -16.74 -0.97
C LEU A 46 5.94 -17.66 0.10
N ILE A 47 4.63 -17.59 0.30
CA ILE A 47 3.89 -18.44 1.25
C ILE A 47 3.21 -19.67 0.61
N GLY A 48 3.54 -20.00 -0.64
CA GLY A 48 3.07 -21.21 -1.34
C GLY A 48 1.58 -21.21 -1.73
N ARG A 49 0.95 -20.03 -1.89
CA ARG A 49 -0.47 -19.91 -2.27
C ARG A 49 -0.72 -19.75 -3.77
N VAL A 50 0.31 -19.41 -4.54
CA VAL A 50 0.25 -19.30 -6.00
C VAL A 50 1.54 -19.83 -6.61
N ASP A 51 1.47 -20.35 -7.83
CA ASP A 51 2.61 -20.98 -8.52
C ASP A 51 3.58 -19.98 -9.16
N SER A 52 3.21 -18.70 -9.24
CA SER A 52 4.05 -17.66 -9.85
C SER A 52 3.93 -16.33 -9.11
N PRO A 53 5.06 -15.63 -8.88
CA PRO A 53 5.07 -14.31 -8.27
C PRO A 53 4.69 -13.19 -9.24
N ASN A 54 4.55 -13.49 -10.54
CA ASN A 54 4.29 -12.51 -11.59
C ASN A 54 2.84 -12.04 -11.58
N CYS A 55 2.63 -10.81 -12.05
CA CYS A 55 1.30 -10.26 -12.31
C CYS A 55 0.59 -11.10 -13.38
N GLU A 56 -0.73 -11.20 -13.27
CA GLU A 56 -1.55 -11.97 -14.22
C GLU A 56 -1.61 -11.36 -15.62
N ARG A 57 -1.33 -10.05 -15.74
CA ARG A 57 -1.54 -9.30 -16.98
C ARG A 57 -0.27 -8.71 -17.58
N CYS A 58 0.85 -8.73 -16.87
CA CYS A 58 2.15 -8.36 -17.40
C CYS A 58 3.26 -9.25 -16.82
N PRO A 59 4.36 -9.48 -17.55
CA PRO A 59 5.41 -10.44 -17.17
C PRO A 59 6.38 -9.88 -16.10
N VAL A 60 5.86 -9.15 -15.11
CA VAL A 60 6.63 -8.51 -14.04
C VAL A 60 6.17 -9.06 -12.70
N VAL A 61 7.09 -9.22 -11.75
CA VAL A 61 6.79 -9.63 -10.37
C VAL A 61 5.78 -8.65 -9.76
N GLU A 62 4.69 -9.19 -9.23
CA GLU A 62 3.64 -8.38 -8.63
C GLU A 62 4.03 -7.97 -7.21
N THR A 63 4.54 -6.75 -7.09
CA THR A 63 4.77 -6.04 -5.82
C THR A 63 3.70 -4.97 -5.59
N LEU A 64 3.65 -4.40 -4.39
CA LEU A 64 2.77 -3.25 -4.12
C LEU A 64 3.18 -2.03 -4.97
N THR A 65 4.49 -1.74 -5.04
CA THR A 65 5.05 -0.74 -5.96
C THR A 65 4.60 -0.98 -7.39
N HIS A 66 4.69 -2.22 -7.88
CA HIS A 66 4.24 -2.56 -9.23
C HIS A 66 2.76 -2.21 -9.41
N LEU A 67 1.87 -2.68 -8.52
CA LEU A 67 0.44 -2.41 -8.64
C LEU A 67 0.11 -0.91 -8.60
N LEU A 68 0.71 -0.17 -7.67
CA LEU A 68 0.43 1.24 -7.42
C LEU A 68 1.10 2.17 -8.44
N CYS A 69 2.32 1.87 -8.87
CA CYS A 69 3.21 2.83 -9.55
C CYS A 69 3.55 2.44 -10.99
N ASP A 70 3.55 1.14 -11.35
CA ASP A 70 4.12 0.69 -12.63
C ASP A 70 3.15 -0.08 -13.54
N CYS A 71 2.27 -0.92 -12.98
CA CYS A 71 1.43 -1.86 -13.70
C CYS A 71 0.61 -1.19 -14.82
N PRO A 72 0.76 -1.61 -16.09
CA PRO A 72 0.08 -0.98 -17.22
C PRO A 72 -1.44 -1.17 -17.19
N LEU A 73 -1.93 -2.18 -16.45
CA LEU A 73 -3.36 -2.44 -16.30
C LEU A 73 -4.11 -1.31 -15.58
N TYR A 74 -3.41 -0.59 -14.69
CA TYR A 74 -4.03 0.38 -13.78
C TYR A 74 -3.71 1.83 -14.11
N VAL A 75 -3.28 2.12 -15.35
CA VAL A 75 -2.90 3.48 -15.77
C VAL A 75 -4.02 4.49 -15.54
N SER A 76 -5.26 4.15 -15.87
CA SER A 76 -6.41 5.05 -15.71
C SER A 76 -6.72 5.34 -14.23
N GLN A 77 -6.74 4.30 -13.39
CA GLN A 77 -6.98 4.41 -11.96
C GLN A 77 -5.83 5.15 -11.27
N ARG A 78 -4.59 4.93 -11.73
CA ARG A 78 -3.39 5.62 -11.24
C ARG A 78 -3.44 7.11 -11.53
N LYS A 79 -3.96 7.54 -12.68
CA LYS A 79 -4.16 8.98 -12.96
C LYS A 79 -5.05 9.65 -11.91
N MET A 80 -6.14 8.99 -11.49
CA MET A 80 -7.01 9.53 -10.45
C MET A 80 -6.33 9.57 -9.07
N LEU A 81 -5.57 8.51 -8.74
CA LEU A 81 -4.77 8.45 -7.52
C LEU A 81 -3.75 9.59 -7.49
N VAL A 82 -2.96 9.75 -8.55
CA VAL A 82 -1.96 10.82 -8.70
C VAL A 82 -2.61 12.20 -8.58
N SER A 83 -3.73 12.44 -9.25
CA SER A 83 -4.44 13.72 -9.17
C SER A 83 -4.87 14.05 -7.74
N THR A 84 -5.37 13.05 -7.00
CA THR A 84 -5.81 13.24 -5.61
C THR A 84 -4.61 13.48 -4.68
N LEU A 85 -3.51 12.75 -4.89
CA LEU A 85 -2.27 12.87 -4.12
C LEU A 85 -1.56 14.22 -4.37
N ALA A 86 -1.57 14.71 -5.61
CA ALA A 86 -1.05 16.04 -5.95
C ALA A 86 -1.79 17.15 -5.19
N GLY A 87 -3.11 17.01 -5.01
CA GLY A 87 -3.93 17.94 -4.24
C GLY A 87 -3.57 18.06 -2.75
N ILE A 88 -2.77 17.11 -2.23
CA ILE A 88 -2.23 17.13 -0.86
C ILE A 88 -0.70 17.24 -0.83
N GLY A 89 -0.08 17.68 -1.94
CA GLY A 89 1.36 17.96 -2.02
C GLY A 89 2.24 16.75 -2.34
N VAL A 90 1.67 15.59 -2.66
CA VAL A 90 2.43 14.39 -3.06
C VAL A 90 2.58 14.39 -4.58
N ASN A 91 3.70 14.93 -5.06
CA ASN A 91 3.96 15.14 -6.49
C ASN A 91 4.70 13.97 -7.17
N THR A 92 5.38 13.13 -6.39
CA THR A 92 6.08 11.96 -6.89
C THR A 92 5.36 10.70 -6.45
N LEU A 93 4.91 9.90 -7.41
CA LEU A 93 4.24 8.64 -7.12
C LEU A 93 5.28 7.56 -6.78
N SER A 94 5.29 7.13 -5.52
CA SER A 94 6.04 5.98 -5.05
C SER A 94 5.26 5.29 -3.93
N GLU A 95 5.52 4.00 -3.71
CA GLU A 95 4.96 3.26 -2.58
C GLU A 95 5.25 3.97 -1.25
N THR A 96 6.49 4.41 -1.05
CA THR A 96 6.91 5.13 0.17
C THR A 96 6.15 6.43 0.37
N ASN A 97 5.99 7.25 -0.66
CA ASN A 97 5.28 8.52 -0.57
C ASN A 97 3.79 8.33 -0.25
N ILE A 98 3.16 7.30 -0.84
CA ILE A 98 1.77 6.93 -0.54
C ILE A 98 1.63 6.52 0.92
N LEU A 99 2.50 5.63 1.41
CA LEU A 99 2.46 5.13 2.79
C LEU A 99 2.77 6.24 3.81
N SER A 100 3.71 7.13 3.49
CA SER A 100 4.04 8.31 4.30
C SER A 100 2.86 9.28 4.36
N ALA A 101 2.21 9.59 3.24
CA ALA A 101 1.04 10.47 3.21
C ALA A 101 -0.14 9.91 4.02
N MET A 102 -0.28 8.58 4.11
CA MET A 102 -1.27 7.94 4.98
C MET A 102 -0.93 8.02 6.47
N SER A 103 0.30 8.34 6.82
CA SER A 103 0.78 8.46 8.21
C SER A 103 0.92 9.93 8.63
N ASP A 104 0.84 10.87 7.68
CA ASP A 104 0.83 12.31 7.93
C ASP A 104 -0.51 12.78 8.54
N GLN A 105 -0.46 13.56 9.62
CA GLN A 105 -1.66 13.97 10.35
C GLN A 105 -2.64 14.82 9.51
N THR A 106 -2.14 15.60 8.54
CA THR A 106 -2.94 16.50 7.71
C THR A 106 -3.46 15.82 6.44
N ALA A 107 -2.61 15.00 5.82
CA ALA A 107 -2.89 14.34 4.54
C ALA A 107 -3.54 12.94 4.68
N SER A 108 -3.44 12.29 5.86
CA SER A 108 -3.77 10.87 6.04
C SER A 108 -5.17 10.49 5.59
N ARG A 109 -6.18 11.32 5.88
CA ARG A 109 -7.58 11.00 5.53
C ARG A 109 -7.77 10.98 4.01
N THR A 110 -7.22 11.96 3.31
CA THR A 110 -7.31 12.07 1.85
C THR A 110 -6.48 10.98 1.17
N ALA A 111 -5.24 10.76 1.62
CA ALA A 111 -4.38 9.70 1.08
C ALA A 111 -4.99 8.30 1.29
N THR A 112 -5.51 8.03 2.49
CA THR A 112 -6.16 6.75 2.80
C THR A 112 -7.39 6.54 1.94
N ARG A 113 -8.23 7.56 1.76
CA ARG A 113 -9.41 7.46 0.89
C ARG A 113 -9.02 7.24 -0.57
N ALA A 114 -8.05 7.99 -1.08
CA ALA A 114 -7.55 7.85 -2.45
C ALA A 114 -7.03 6.43 -2.72
N LEU A 115 -6.30 5.85 -1.76
CA LEU A 115 -5.82 4.48 -1.87
C LEU A 115 -6.98 3.46 -1.88
N ILE A 116 -7.97 3.61 -1.00
CA ILE A 116 -9.15 2.72 -0.99
C ILE A 116 -9.91 2.82 -2.32
N ASP A 117 -10.11 4.03 -2.83
CA ASP A 117 -10.80 4.23 -4.11
C ASP A 117 -10.00 3.61 -5.27
N PHE A 118 -8.67 3.72 -5.27
CA PHE A 118 -7.82 3.00 -6.21
C PHE A 118 -8.00 1.47 -6.09
N MET A 119 -7.97 0.91 -4.88
CA MET A 119 -8.12 -0.53 -4.65
C MET A 119 -9.46 -1.06 -5.15
N LYS A 120 -10.54 -0.32 -4.90
CA LYS A 120 -11.89 -0.68 -5.37
C LYS A 120 -12.00 -0.60 -6.89
N ASN A 121 -11.48 0.46 -7.50
CA ASN A 121 -11.59 0.68 -8.95
C ASN A 121 -10.68 -0.25 -9.76
N THR A 122 -9.78 -0.97 -9.09
CA THR A 122 -8.90 -1.99 -9.68
C THR A 122 -9.32 -3.42 -9.32
N GLY A 123 -10.29 -3.59 -8.42
CA GLY A 123 -10.72 -4.88 -7.87
C GLY A 123 -9.71 -5.53 -6.92
N LEU A 124 -8.59 -4.84 -6.63
CA LEU A 124 -7.53 -5.33 -5.75
C LEU A 124 -7.98 -5.45 -4.29
N ASP A 125 -9.00 -4.70 -3.89
CA ASP A 125 -9.57 -4.71 -2.53
C ASP A 125 -10.11 -6.08 -2.11
N SER A 126 -10.57 -6.87 -3.08
CA SER A 126 -11.09 -8.22 -2.86
C SER A 126 -10.01 -9.31 -2.79
N ARG A 127 -8.79 -9.01 -3.28
CA ARG A 127 -7.72 -10.00 -3.50
C ARG A 127 -6.54 -9.85 -2.53
N LEU A 128 -6.12 -8.62 -2.24
CA LEU A 128 -4.91 -8.29 -1.45
C LEU A 128 -5.13 -8.41 0.07
#